data_AF-A0A7X5CYB4-F1
#
_entry.id   AF-A0A7X5CYB4-F1
#
_cell.length_a   1.000
_cell.length_b   1.000
_cell.length_c   1.000
_cell.angle_alpha   90.00
_cell.angle_beta   90.00
_cell.angle_gamma   90.00
#
_symmetry.space_group_name_H-M   'P 1'
#
loop_
_entity.id
_entity.type
_entity.pdbx_description
1 polymer ?
#
loop_
_entity_poly.entity_id
_entity_poly.type
_entity_poly.pdbx_seq_one_letter_code
_entity_poly.pdbx_strand_id
1 'polypeptide(L)'
;MGYLKDIHGMTLLGNVPEGTCPECAVPHDPEQPHNRDSLAYQYKFYDQHGRWPTWADAMAHCPEEIKKHWTQALRERGVKI
;
A
#
# COMPACT_ATOMS: atom_id res chain seq x y z
N MET A 1 -2.58 16.56 10.07
CA MET A 1 -3.76 15.84 9.55
C MET A 1 -3.40 15.41 8.13
N GLY A 2 -4.03 14.37 7.58
CA GLY A 2 -3.65 13.85 6.27
C GLY A 2 -4.19 14.67 5.09
N TYR A 3 -3.64 14.40 3.90
CA TYR A 3 -3.93 15.09 2.65
C TYR A 3 -5.42 15.10 2.28
N LEU A 4 -6.16 14.00 2.54
CA LEU A 4 -7.60 13.93 2.25
C LEU A 4 -8.38 14.96 3.05
N LYS A 5 -8.00 15.18 4.31
CA LYS A 5 -8.69 16.18 5.14
C LYS A 5 -8.35 17.58 4.69
N ASP A 6 -7.08 17.83 4.41
CA ASP A 6 -6.60 19.17 4.08
C ASP A 6 -7.15 19.66 2.73
N ILE A 7 -7.31 18.77 1.75
CA ILE A 7 -7.75 19.13 0.39
C ILE A 7 -9.25 18.89 0.17
N HIS A 8 -9.83 17.87 0.80
CA HIS A 8 -11.21 17.44 0.51
C HIS A 8 -12.14 17.47 1.73
N GLY A 9 -11.65 17.82 2.92
CA GLY A 9 -12.45 17.76 4.15
C GLY A 9 -12.86 16.34 4.55
N MET A 10 -12.30 15.31 3.93
CA MET A 10 -12.59 13.90 4.23
C MET A 10 -11.60 13.37 5.27
N THR A 11 -12.10 12.61 6.26
CA THR A 11 -11.25 12.01 7.29
C THR A 11 -11.28 10.49 7.14
N LEU A 12 -10.10 9.88 6.96
CA LEU A 12 -9.95 8.43 7.00
C LEU A 12 -9.92 7.96 8.46
N LEU A 13 -10.80 7.01 8.82
CA LEU A 13 -10.85 6.46 10.17
C LEU A 13 -9.85 5.30 10.32
N GLY A 14 -8.92 5.41 11.27
CA GLY A 14 -7.82 4.46 11.47
C GLY A 14 -8.14 3.19 12.26
N ASN A 15 -9.39 2.70 12.23
CA ASN A 15 -9.83 1.57 13.06
C ASN A 15 -9.55 0.22 12.38
N VAL A 16 -8.26 -0.10 12.21
CA VAL A 16 -7.83 -1.38 11.64
C VAL A 16 -7.99 -2.52 12.66
N PRO A 17 -8.38 -3.75 12.25
CA PRO A 17 -8.49 -4.86 13.18
C PRO A 17 -7.15 -5.21 13.84
N GLU A 18 -7.17 -5.63 15.11
CA GLU A 18 -5.97 -6.07 15.82
C GLU A 18 -5.28 -7.25 15.11
N GLY A 19 -3.95 -7.27 15.13
CA GLY A 19 -3.14 -8.30 14.47
C GLY A 19 -3.07 -8.20 12.94
N THR A 20 -3.67 -7.17 12.34
CA THR A 20 -3.58 -6.90 10.90
C THR A 20 -2.53 -5.85 10.56
N CYS A 21 -2.08 -5.82 9.31
CA CYS A 21 -1.19 -4.78 8.84
C CYS A 21 -1.87 -3.40 8.99
N PRO A 22 -1.21 -2.41 9.63
CA PRO A 22 -1.78 -1.07 9.79
C PRO A 22 -2.12 -0.39 8.47
N GLU A 23 -1.39 -0.69 7.40
CA GLU A 23 -1.60 -0.08 6.08
C GLU A 23 -2.72 -0.78 5.27
N CYS A 24 -2.85 -2.10 5.41
CA CYS A 24 -3.72 -2.92 4.57
C CYS A 24 -5.03 -3.34 5.24
N ALA A 25 -5.11 -3.27 6.59
CA ALA A 25 -6.23 -3.78 7.40
C ALA A 25 -6.56 -5.28 7.17
N VAL A 26 -5.56 -6.06 6.73
CA VAL A 26 -5.64 -7.51 6.50
C VAL A 26 -4.35 -8.16 7.03
N PRO A 27 -4.40 -9.40 7.55
CA PRO A 27 -3.18 -10.11 7.92
C PRO A 27 -2.36 -10.46 6.67
N HIS A 28 -1.06 -10.18 6.71
CA HIS A 28 -0.08 -10.67 5.75
C HIS A 28 1.31 -10.70 6.40
N ASP A 29 2.22 -11.47 5.82
CA ASP A 29 3.62 -11.50 6.23
C ASP A 29 4.27 -10.11 6.04
N PRO A 30 4.99 -9.55 7.03
CA PRO A 30 5.61 -8.22 6.94
C PRO A 30 6.68 -8.08 5.85
N GLU A 31 7.24 -9.17 5.33
CA GLU A 31 8.20 -9.13 4.22
C GLU A 31 7.51 -9.03 2.86
N GLN A 32 6.22 -9.36 2.79
CA GLN A 32 5.42 -9.33 1.56
C GLN A 32 4.87 -7.93 1.28
N PRO A 33 4.77 -7.54 -0.01
CA PRO A 33 4.31 -6.21 -0.36
C PRO A 33 2.90 -5.93 0.13
N HIS A 34 2.60 -4.64 0.30
CA HIS A 34 1.22 -4.21 0.39
C HIS A 34 0.48 -4.55 -0.90
N ASN A 35 -0.82 -4.80 -0.82
CA ASN A 35 -1.62 -4.91 -2.04
C ASN A 35 -1.90 -3.51 -2.58
N ARG A 36 -1.17 -3.11 -3.63
CA ARG A 36 -1.32 -1.83 -4.34
C ARG A 36 -2.75 -1.54 -4.80
N ASP A 37 -3.55 -2.57 -5.07
CA ASP A 37 -4.96 -2.44 -5.50
C ASP A 37 -5.98 -2.42 -4.35
N SER A 38 -5.56 -2.70 -3.12
CA SER A 38 -6.50 -2.68 -2.00
C SER A 38 -6.90 -1.24 -1.68
N LEU A 39 -8.19 -0.99 -1.52
CA LEU A 39 -8.71 0.34 -1.20
C LEU A 39 -8.15 0.86 0.13
N ALA A 40 -7.99 -0.01 1.13
CA ALA A 40 -7.40 0.36 2.42
C ALA A 40 -6.01 0.96 2.23
N TYR A 41 -5.11 0.25 1.53
CA TYR A 41 -3.76 0.74 1.26
C TYR A 41 -3.76 1.98 0.38
N GLN A 42 -4.54 1.99 -0.72
CA GLN A 42 -4.59 3.12 -1.64
C GLN A 42 -4.99 4.43 -0.96
N TYR A 43 -6.06 4.41 -0.16
CA TYR A 43 -6.54 5.62 0.51
C TYR A 43 -5.63 6.03 1.66
N LYS A 44 -5.04 5.08 2.39
CA LYS A 44 -4.10 5.42 3.45
C LYS A 44 -2.81 6.01 2.90
N PHE A 45 -2.27 5.44 1.82
CA PHE A 45 -1.13 5.99 1.09
C PHE A 45 -1.46 7.38 0.51
N TYR A 46 -2.63 7.55 -0.10
CA TYR A 46 -3.05 8.84 -0.63
C TYR A 46 -3.19 9.90 0.46
N ASP A 47 -3.74 9.56 1.62
CA ASP A 47 -3.83 10.48 2.76
C ASP A 47 -2.45 10.90 3.29
N GLN A 48 -1.45 10.03 3.18
CA GLN A 48 -0.07 10.33 3.58
C GLN A 48 0.73 11.12 2.53
N HIS A 49 0.49 10.86 1.24
CA HIS A 49 1.39 11.29 0.16
C HIS A 49 0.74 12.18 -0.92
N GLY A 50 -0.58 12.32 -0.94
CA GLY A 50 -1.31 13.12 -1.93
C GLY A 50 -1.29 12.56 -3.37
N ARG A 51 -0.94 11.28 -3.53
CA ARG A 51 -0.94 10.57 -4.82
C ARG A 51 -1.29 9.09 -4.63
N TRP A 52 -1.73 8.44 -5.70
CA TRP A 52 -1.96 6.99 -5.67
C TRP A 52 -0.63 6.21 -5.64
N PRO A 53 -0.60 5.05 -4.95
CA PRO A 53 0.60 4.22 -4.86
C PRO A 53 0.90 3.47 -6.17
N THR A 54 2.18 3.22 -6.39
CA THR A 54 2.72 2.31 -7.41
C THR A 54 3.02 0.94 -6.79
N TRP A 55 3.36 -0.07 -7.60
CA TRP A 55 3.82 -1.35 -7.03
C TRP A 55 5.21 -1.20 -6.41
N ALA A 56 6.03 -0.26 -6.90
CA ALA A 56 7.29 0.10 -6.24
C ALA A 56 7.06 0.65 -4.82
N ASP A 57 6.05 1.50 -4.61
CA ASP A 57 5.68 2.00 -3.28
C ASP A 57 5.21 0.86 -2.36
N ALA A 58 4.37 -0.02 -2.90
CA ALA A 58 3.82 -1.17 -2.17
C ALA A 58 4.90 -2.17 -1.72
N MET A 59 5.97 -2.28 -2.50
CA MET A 59 7.14 -3.12 -2.22
C MET A 59 8.24 -2.39 -1.43
N ALA A 60 8.10 -1.10 -1.10
CA ALA A 60 9.22 -0.30 -0.61
C ALA A 60 9.90 -0.88 0.64
N HIS A 61 9.10 -1.45 1.55
CA HIS A 61 9.58 -2.08 2.79
C HIS A 61 10.11 -3.50 2.61
N CYS A 62 9.84 -4.15 1.47
CA CYS A 62 10.18 -5.55 1.27
C CYS A 62 11.71 -5.78 1.20
N PRO A 63 12.20 -6.95 1.61
CA PRO A 63 13.56 -7.40 1.32
C PRO A 63 13.85 -7.42 -0.18
N GLU A 64 15.11 -7.26 -0.54
CA GLU A 64 15.53 -7.13 -1.95
C GLU A 64 15.15 -8.36 -2.80
N GLU A 65 15.27 -9.56 -2.23
CA GLU A 65 14.89 -10.79 -2.95
C GLU A 65 13.38 -10.88 -3.19
N ILE A 66 12.57 -10.39 -2.25
CA ILE A 66 11.11 -10.30 -2.41
C ILE A 66 10.75 -9.26 -3.47
N LYS A 67 11.42 -8.10 -3.46
CA LYS A 67 11.26 -7.07 -4.51
C LYS A 67 11.55 -7.62 -5.90
N LYS A 68 12.66 -8.34 -6.06
CA LYS A 68 13.04 -8.97 -7.34
C LYS A 68 11.99 -9.97 -7.80
N HIS A 69 11.55 -10.85 -6.91
CA HIS A 69 10.55 -11.87 -7.20
C HIS A 69 9.22 -11.25 -7.70
N TRP A 70 8.67 -10.30 -6.94
CA TRP A 70 7.41 -9.64 -7.31
C TRP A 70 7.55 -8.75 -8.54
N THR A 71 8.68 -8.06 -8.69
CA THR A 71 8.97 -7.26 -9.89
C THR A 71 8.94 -8.12 -11.14
N GLN A 72 9.56 -9.30 -11.10
CA GLN A 72 9.52 -10.23 -12.22
C GLN A 72 8.09 -10.72 -12.48
N ALA A 73 7.41 -11.22 -11.46
CA ALA A 73 6.07 -11.78 -11.58
C ALA A 73 5.04 -10.77 -12.12
N LEU A 74 5.12 -9.51 -11.70
CA LEU A 74 4.26 -8.43 -12.17
C LEU A 74 4.53 -8.07 -13.62
N ARG A 75 5.81 -7.98 -14.02
CA ARG A 75 6.21 -7.70 -15.42
C ARG A 75 5.75 -8.80 -16.37
N GLU A 76 5.88 -10.06 -15.99
CA GLU A 76 5.39 -11.21 -16.77
C GLU A 76 3.87 -11.14 -17.03
N ARG A 77 3.13 -10.47 -16.14
CA ARG A 77 1.68 -10.23 -16.26
C ARG A 77 1.33 -8.92 -16.95
N GLY A 78 2.32 -8.19 -17.48
CA GLY A 78 2.13 -6.89 -18.13
C GLY A 78 1.77 -5.76 -17.17
N VAL A 79 2.01 -5.93 -15.86
CA VAL A 79 1.71 -4.91 -14.85
C VAL A 79 2.87 -3.92 -14.76
N LYS A 80 2.53 -2.63 -14.87
CA LYS A 80 3.48 -1.54 -14.64
C LYS A 80 3.78 -1.44 -13.14
N ILE A 81 5.07 -1.37 -12.83
CA ILE A 81 5.58 -1.27 -11.46
C ILE A 81 5.64 0.19 -11.02
#